data_AF-A0A0F9ECL1-F1
#
_entry.id   AF-A0A0F9ECL1-F1
#
_cell.length_a   1.000
_cell.length_b   1.000
_cell.length_c   1.000
_cell.angle_alpha   90.00
_cell.angle_beta   90.00
_cell.angle_gamma   90.00
#
_symmetry.space_group_name_H-M   'P 1'
#
loop_
_entity.id
_entity.type
_entity.pdbx_description
1 polymer ?
#
loop_
_entity_poly.entity_id
_entity_poly.type
_entity_poly.pdbx_seq_one_letter_code
_entity_poly.pdbx_strand_id
1 'polypeptide(L)'
;MNKQRFCFLQVSDNLINPVDANNPADTYFKAIWNHLDDEGYFKPEHYWEIPTWIAELSYCLDDQLHELSLFYIQNICNDTCYCSQKVPTLPPADVYFASVMDCNKEILAKIIYNNPNKSFYIGGYIGTQGFIETFYNSIMKHGNVFWYGSIESACKELDLEYQYGTDYSLFKGTKCIPRLTLSNGCTNHCRFCTIPDEIIETDPLNIGQQVSSMIDLDFELVYINDKTFGQCHNYKYLRDTYETIKGFNPKFRGFTVQTTCAQIKKFWLNLINLKGLGIVQ
;
A
#
# COMPACT_ATOMS: atom_id res chain seq x y z
N MET A 1 12.93 26.41 -11.34
CA MET A 1 13.86 25.38 -10.82
C MET A 1 13.44 24.05 -11.44
N ASN A 2 14.38 23.14 -11.74
CA ASN A 2 14.00 21.78 -12.13
C ASN A 2 13.51 21.05 -10.89
N LYS A 3 12.34 20.41 -10.97
CA LYS A 3 11.80 19.59 -9.89
C LYS A 3 12.70 18.37 -9.66
N GLN A 4 12.84 17.95 -8.41
CA GLN A 4 13.48 16.69 -8.09
C GLN A 4 12.54 15.54 -8.48
N ARG A 5 13.06 14.53 -9.17
CA ARG A 5 12.27 13.42 -9.72
C ARG A 5 12.36 12.19 -8.83
N PHE A 6 11.22 11.70 -8.41
CA PHE A 6 11.07 10.47 -7.63
C PHE A 6 10.35 9.41 -8.45
N CYS A 7 10.88 8.19 -8.44
CA CYS A 7 10.28 7.05 -9.12
C CYS A 7 9.94 5.93 -8.13
N PHE A 8 8.66 5.62 -8.02
CA PHE A 8 8.16 4.46 -7.28
C PHE A 8 8.29 3.22 -8.15
N LEU A 9 8.97 2.20 -7.64
CA LEU A 9 9.13 0.91 -8.30
C LEU A 9 8.14 -0.09 -7.70
N GLN A 10 7.24 -0.60 -8.54
CA GLN A 10 6.31 -1.66 -8.17
C GLN A 10 6.60 -2.90 -9.01
N VAL A 11 6.99 -4.00 -8.36
CA VAL A 11 7.12 -5.28 -9.05
C VAL A 11 5.71 -5.78 -9.39
N SER A 12 5.48 -6.04 -10.68
CA SER A 12 4.17 -6.50 -11.16
C SER A 12 3.83 -7.86 -10.58
N ASP A 13 2.61 -8.05 -10.10
CA ASP A 13 2.13 -9.37 -9.67
C ASP A 13 2.24 -10.40 -10.80
N ASN A 14 1.95 -10.02 -12.05
CA ASN A 14 2.14 -10.90 -13.22
C ASN A 14 3.57 -11.43 -13.40
N LEU A 15 4.59 -10.77 -12.82
CA LEU A 15 5.97 -11.25 -12.83
C LEU A 15 6.26 -12.20 -11.66
N ILE A 16 5.67 -11.94 -10.49
CA ILE A 16 5.87 -12.73 -9.26
C ILE A 16 5.02 -14.01 -9.31
N ASN A 17 3.76 -13.85 -9.69
CA ASN A 17 2.71 -14.86 -9.78
C ASN A 17 2.07 -14.77 -11.17
N PRO A 18 2.72 -15.26 -12.23
CA PRO A 18 2.13 -15.26 -13.57
C PRO A 18 0.77 -15.96 -13.53
N VAL A 19 -0.19 -15.43 -14.30
CA VAL A 19 -1.58 -15.89 -14.31
C VAL A 19 -1.64 -17.39 -14.57
N ASP A 20 -2.04 -18.15 -13.56
CA ASP A 20 -2.28 -19.59 -13.59
C ASP A 20 -3.70 -19.82 -13.08
N ALA A 21 -4.50 -20.58 -13.84
CA ALA A 21 -5.86 -20.95 -13.46
C ALA A 21 -5.94 -21.67 -12.10
N ASN A 22 -4.83 -22.25 -11.64
CA ASN A 22 -4.71 -22.92 -10.35
C ASN A 22 -3.92 -22.12 -9.30
N ASN A 23 -3.68 -20.82 -9.52
CA ASN A 23 -2.98 -19.99 -8.54
C ASN A 23 -3.76 -20.01 -7.20
N PRO A 24 -3.18 -20.54 -6.11
CA PRO A 24 -3.85 -20.63 -4.82
C PRO A 24 -4.26 -19.27 -4.27
N ALA A 25 -3.50 -18.21 -4.57
CA ALA A 25 -3.85 -16.86 -4.17
C ALA A 25 -5.14 -16.43 -4.87
N ASP A 26 -5.26 -16.59 -6.19
CA ASP A 26 -6.45 -16.17 -6.93
C ASP A 26 -7.69 -16.96 -6.47
N THR A 27 -7.50 -18.24 -6.16
CA THR A 27 -8.56 -19.08 -5.59
C THR A 27 -9.00 -18.61 -4.21
N TYR A 28 -8.04 -18.33 -3.31
CA TYR A 28 -8.31 -17.86 -1.96
C TYR A 28 -9.05 -16.51 -1.97
N PHE A 29 -8.60 -15.56 -2.80
CA PHE A 29 -9.22 -14.24 -2.88
C PHE A 29 -10.60 -14.27 -3.51
N LYS A 30 -10.83 -15.08 -4.56
CA LYS A 30 -12.18 -15.31 -5.09
C LYS A 30 -13.11 -15.91 -4.03
N ALA A 31 -12.59 -16.77 -3.14
CA ALA A 31 -13.39 -17.32 -2.05
C ALA A 31 -13.80 -16.27 -1.00
N ILE A 32 -12.98 -15.24 -0.76
CA ILE A 32 -13.33 -14.12 0.14
C ILE A 32 -14.46 -13.27 -0.46
N TRP A 33 -14.41 -13.04 -1.77
CA TRP A 33 -15.32 -12.16 -2.49
C TRP A 33 -16.36 -12.90 -3.34
N ASN A 34 -16.66 -14.16 -3.01
CA ASN A 34 -17.51 -15.06 -3.77
C ASN A 34 -18.97 -14.59 -3.97
N HIS A 35 -19.42 -13.60 -3.19
CA HIS A 35 -20.74 -12.97 -3.31
C HIS A 35 -20.72 -11.63 -4.04
N LEU A 36 -19.53 -11.23 -4.51
CA LEU A 36 -19.22 -9.98 -5.19
C LEU A 36 -18.63 -10.23 -6.59
N ASP A 37 -18.88 -11.41 -7.17
CA ASP A 37 -18.51 -11.71 -8.56
C ASP A 37 -19.06 -10.59 -9.47
N ASP A 38 -18.14 -9.87 -10.15
CA ASP A 38 -18.38 -8.71 -11.00
C ASP A 38 -18.89 -7.41 -10.32
N GLU A 39 -19.08 -7.38 -8.99
CA GLU A 39 -19.55 -6.21 -8.26
C GLU A 39 -18.63 -5.81 -7.09
N GLY A 40 -18.00 -4.64 -7.18
CA GLY A 40 -17.35 -4.00 -6.03
C GLY A 40 -15.88 -4.34 -5.75
N TYR A 41 -15.36 -5.49 -6.16
CA TYR A 41 -13.91 -5.78 -6.15
C TYR A 41 -13.36 -5.89 -7.57
N PHE A 42 -12.17 -5.31 -7.77
CA PHE A 42 -11.40 -5.45 -9.01
C PHE A 42 -9.94 -5.66 -8.64
N LYS A 43 -9.29 -6.61 -9.30
CA LYS A 43 -7.84 -6.85 -9.21
C LYS A 43 -7.16 -6.05 -10.33
N PRO A 44 -6.44 -4.96 -10.03
CA PRO A 44 -5.62 -4.25 -11.01
C PRO A 44 -4.57 -5.16 -11.66
N GLU A 45 -4.11 -4.79 -12.85
CA GLU A 45 -3.19 -5.63 -13.64
C GLU A 45 -1.87 -5.94 -12.92
N HIS A 46 -1.28 -4.95 -12.24
CA HIS A 46 0.08 -5.06 -11.71
C HIS A 46 0.16 -5.30 -10.20
N TYR A 47 -0.96 -5.29 -9.49
CA TYR A 47 -1.02 -5.45 -8.04
C TYR A 47 -2.44 -5.84 -7.62
N TRP A 48 -2.55 -6.52 -6.48
CA TRP A 48 -3.84 -6.98 -5.94
C TRP A 48 -4.68 -5.85 -5.33
N GLU A 49 -3.97 -4.92 -4.71
CA GLU A 49 -4.50 -3.73 -4.05
C GLU A 49 -3.48 -2.61 -4.25
N ILE A 50 -3.93 -1.36 -4.27
CA ILE A 50 -3.01 -0.22 -4.37
C ILE A 50 -1.99 -0.33 -3.22
N PRO A 51 -0.67 -0.32 -3.50
CA PRO A 51 0.34 -0.34 -2.46
C PRO A 51 0.26 0.96 -1.64
N THR A 52 -0.35 0.88 -0.45
CA THR A 52 -0.67 2.07 0.36
C THR A 52 0.54 2.93 0.69
N TRP A 53 1.71 2.30 0.87
CA TRP A 53 2.97 3.01 1.11
C TRP A 53 3.34 4.01 0.01
N ILE A 54 2.96 3.75 -1.25
CA ILE A 54 3.19 4.68 -2.36
C ILE A 54 2.33 5.93 -2.16
N ALA A 55 1.06 5.73 -1.80
CA ALA A 55 0.14 6.84 -1.57
C ALA A 55 0.54 7.65 -0.32
N GLU A 56 0.96 6.98 0.75
CA GLU A 56 1.44 7.64 1.99
C GLU A 56 2.71 8.45 1.75
N LEU A 57 3.71 7.90 1.05
CA LEU A 57 4.94 8.64 0.75
C LEU A 57 4.70 9.75 -0.27
N SER A 58 3.81 9.55 -1.25
CA SER A 58 3.44 10.60 -2.22
C SER A 58 2.84 11.82 -1.52
N TYR A 59 2.08 11.62 -0.43
CA TYR A 59 1.51 12.73 0.34
C TYR A 59 2.57 13.58 1.07
N CYS A 60 3.76 13.03 1.34
CA CYS A 60 4.87 13.78 1.92
C CYS A 60 5.68 14.58 0.87
N LEU A 61 5.34 14.48 -0.42
CA LEU A 61 6.09 15.09 -1.52
C LEU A 61 5.32 16.28 -2.11
N ASP A 62 5.90 17.48 -1.98
CA ASP A 62 5.36 18.72 -2.56
C ASP A 62 5.37 18.70 -4.08
N ASP A 63 4.20 18.86 -4.71
CA ASP A 63 4.03 18.85 -6.17
C ASP A 63 4.70 20.04 -6.87
N GLN A 64 5.02 21.13 -6.17
CA GLN A 64 5.76 22.27 -6.71
C GLN A 64 7.25 21.98 -6.81
N LEU A 65 7.77 21.14 -5.91
CA LEU A 65 9.19 20.81 -5.80
C LEU A 65 9.54 19.46 -6.43
N HIS A 66 8.57 18.56 -6.52
CA HIS A 66 8.79 17.17 -6.85
C HIS A 66 7.97 16.72 -8.07
N GLU A 67 8.57 15.86 -8.89
CA GLU A 67 7.90 15.15 -9.97
C GLU A 67 7.86 13.66 -9.61
N LEU A 68 6.66 13.09 -9.59
CA LEU A 68 6.44 11.71 -9.16
C LEU A 68 6.12 10.83 -10.36
N SER A 69 6.64 9.61 -10.36
CA SER A 69 6.34 8.59 -11.38
C SER A 69 6.21 7.22 -10.75
N LEU A 70 5.33 6.39 -11.31
CA LEU A 70 5.17 4.98 -10.94
C LEU A 70 5.63 4.11 -12.11
N PHE A 71 6.60 3.23 -11.84
CA PHE A 71 7.14 2.30 -12.82
C PHE A 71 6.88 0.86 -12.42
N TYR A 72 6.15 0.13 -13.28
CA TYR A 72 5.87 -1.29 -13.09
C TYR A 72 6.99 -2.15 -13.68
N ILE A 73 7.63 -2.95 -12.84
CA ILE A 73 8.63 -3.94 -13.27
C ILE A 73 7.88 -5.20 -13.70
N GLN A 74 7.79 -5.41 -15.01
CA GLN A 74 7.02 -6.50 -15.61
C GLN A 74 7.88 -7.65 -16.13
N ASN A 75 9.17 -7.41 -16.35
CA ASN A 75 10.09 -8.39 -16.89
C ASN A 75 11.48 -8.29 -16.26
N ILE A 76 12.11 -9.45 -16.07
CA ILE A 76 13.53 -9.58 -15.80
C ILE A 76 14.06 -10.69 -16.70
N CYS A 77 15.02 -10.38 -17.57
CA CYS A 77 15.65 -11.41 -18.37
C CYS A 77 16.56 -12.27 -17.48
N ASN A 78 16.25 -13.56 -17.39
CA ASN A 78 17.05 -14.53 -16.62
C ASN A 78 18.08 -15.29 -17.47
N ASP A 79 17.92 -15.29 -18.81
CA ASP A 79 18.84 -16.02 -19.69
C ASP A 79 20.11 -15.24 -20.01
N THR A 80 21.23 -15.94 -19.86
CA THR A 80 22.61 -15.46 -20.03
C THR A 80 23.07 -15.36 -21.48
N CYS A 81 22.26 -15.80 -22.46
CA CYS A 81 22.76 -16.06 -23.81
C CYS A 81 22.38 -15.05 -24.91
N TYR A 82 21.32 -14.24 -24.79
CA TYR A 82 20.90 -13.39 -25.93
C TYR A 82 20.33 -12.00 -25.62
N CYS A 83 20.12 -11.61 -24.36
CA CYS A 83 19.68 -10.25 -24.02
C CYS A 83 20.86 -9.41 -23.50
N SER A 84 21.27 -8.40 -24.26
CA SER A 84 22.27 -7.41 -23.82
C SER A 84 21.79 -6.55 -22.65
N GLN A 85 20.48 -6.51 -22.37
CA GLN A 85 19.89 -5.88 -21.18
C GLN A 85 19.37 -6.96 -20.21
N LYS A 86 20.11 -7.17 -19.11
CA LYS A 86 19.78 -8.17 -18.06
C LYS A 86 18.66 -7.72 -17.10
N VAL A 87 18.25 -6.46 -17.19
CA VAL A 87 17.25 -5.78 -16.34
C VAL A 87 16.53 -4.70 -17.16
N PRO A 88 15.29 -4.32 -16.81
CA PRO A 88 14.60 -3.22 -17.50
C PRO A 88 15.37 -1.91 -17.34
N THR A 89 15.34 -1.08 -18.39
CA THR A 89 15.85 0.29 -18.31
C THR A 89 14.91 1.10 -17.42
N LEU A 90 15.39 1.49 -16.25
CA LEU A 90 14.62 2.30 -15.30
C LEU A 90 14.45 3.73 -15.86
N PRO A 91 13.27 4.35 -15.70
CA PRO A 91 13.03 5.72 -16.14
C PRO A 91 13.99 6.70 -15.46
N PRO A 92 14.25 7.87 -16.04
CA PRO A 92 15.07 8.90 -15.40
C PRO A 92 14.41 9.45 -14.14
N ALA A 93 15.05 9.25 -13.00
CA ALA A 93 14.70 9.83 -11.71
C ALA A 93 15.97 10.01 -10.86
N ASP A 94 15.90 10.93 -9.90
CA ASP A 94 17.00 11.26 -9.00
C ASP A 94 17.01 10.29 -7.80
N VAL A 95 15.83 9.83 -7.38
CA VAL A 95 15.64 8.84 -6.30
C VAL A 95 14.60 7.78 -6.71
N TYR A 96 14.86 6.51 -6.34
CA TYR A 96 13.95 5.40 -6.59
C TYR A 96 13.47 4.79 -5.27
N PHE A 97 12.16 4.60 -5.14
CA PHE A 97 11.54 3.98 -3.97
C PHE A 97 11.05 2.57 -4.28
N ALA A 98 11.18 1.64 -3.33
CA ALA A 98 10.57 0.32 -3.44
C ALA A 98 10.21 -0.26 -2.07
N SER A 99 9.14 -1.05 -2.01
CA SER A 99 8.81 -1.89 -0.85
C SER A 99 9.25 -3.33 -1.10
N VAL A 100 10.07 -3.87 -0.20
CA VAL A 100 10.66 -5.20 -0.31
C VAL A 100 9.90 -6.22 0.52
N MET A 101 9.54 -7.32 -0.12
CA MET A 101 8.85 -8.48 0.45
C MET A 101 9.59 -9.75 0.05
N ASP A 102 9.36 -10.85 0.76
CA ASP A 102 9.99 -12.14 0.42
C ASP A 102 9.75 -12.57 -1.03
N CYS A 103 8.59 -12.25 -1.60
CA CYS A 103 8.23 -12.59 -2.97
C CYS A 103 8.92 -11.73 -4.04
N ASN A 104 9.45 -10.56 -3.71
CA ASN A 104 10.00 -9.62 -4.70
C ASN A 104 11.48 -9.22 -4.45
N LYS A 105 12.07 -9.66 -3.33
CA LYS A 105 13.39 -9.20 -2.89
C LYS A 105 14.52 -9.51 -3.88
N GLU A 106 14.52 -10.70 -4.49
CA GLU A 106 15.55 -11.10 -5.47
C GLU A 106 15.47 -10.30 -6.77
N ILE A 107 14.25 -9.99 -7.21
CA ILE A 107 13.97 -9.15 -8.38
C ILE A 107 14.54 -7.76 -8.16
N LEU A 108 14.23 -7.15 -7.01
CA LEU A 108 14.73 -5.82 -6.64
C LEU A 108 16.25 -5.81 -6.44
N ALA A 109 16.82 -6.83 -5.78
CA ALA A 109 18.26 -6.96 -5.61
C ALA A 109 19.00 -6.95 -6.95
N LYS A 110 18.50 -7.70 -7.94
CA LYS A 110 19.06 -7.72 -9.30
C LYS A 110 18.95 -6.36 -10.00
N ILE A 111 17.81 -5.67 -9.89
CA ILE A 111 17.63 -4.35 -10.49
C ILE A 111 18.60 -3.33 -9.89
N ILE A 112 18.67 -3.26 -8.56
CA ILE A 112 19.54 -2.31 -7.84
C ILE A 112 21.00 -2.55 -8.18
N TYR A 113 21.44 -3.82 -8.19
CA TYR A 113 22.82 -4.19 -8.51
C TYR A 113 23.23 -3.77 -9.93
N ASN A 114 22.33 -3.85 -10.91
CA ASN A 114 22.61 -3.48 -12.29
C ASN A 114 22.46 -1.98 -12.57
N ASN A 115 22.13 -1.16 -11.55
CA ASN A 115 21.98 0.29 -11.67
C ASN A 115 22.86 1.02 -10.65
N PRO A 116 24.19 0.85 -10.67
CA PRO A 116 25.09 1.33 -9.61
C PRO A 116 25.13 2.86 -9.46
N ASN A 117 24.75 3.60 -10.50
CA ASN A 117 24.75 5.07 -10.50
C ASN A 117 23.40 5.69 -10.06
N LYS A 118 22.46 4.87 -9.57
CA LYS A 118 21.13 5.30 -9.12
C LYS A 118 20.99 5.06 -7.62
N SER A 119 20.29 5.95 -6.91
CA SER A 119 20.06 5.85 -5.46
C SER A 119 18.70 5.23 -5.16
N PHE A 120 18.70 4.16 -4.36
CA PHE A 120 17.50 3.40 -4.01
C PHE A 120 17.19 3.50 -2.52
N TYR A 121 15.97 3.93 -2.20
CA TYR A 121 15.46 4.08 -0.84
C TYR A 121 14.35 3.04 -0.66
N ILE A 122 14.60 2.04 0.18
CA ILE A 122 13.72 0.88 0.27
C ILE A 122 13.18 0.67 1.67
N GLY A 123 11.94 0.22 1.75
CA GLY A 123 11.29 -0.22 2.98
C GLY A 123 10.76 -1.64 2.85
N GLY A 124 9.82 -2.03 3.71
CA GLY A 124 9.07 -3.28 3.56
C GLY A 124 9.26 -4.26 4.72
N TYR A 125 9.01 -5.54 4.45
CA TYR A 125 8.67 -6.54 5.48
C TYR A 125 9.77 -7.57 5.77
N ILE A 126 10.92 -7.50 5.09
CA ILE A 126 12.02 -8.47 5.26
C ILE A 126 12.88 -8.22 6.50
N GLY A 127 12.64 -7.12 7.22
CA GLY A 127 13.42 -6.70 8.39
C GLY A 127 14.88 -6.34 8.06
N THR A 128 15.62 -5.86 9.06
CA THR A 128 17.00 -5.40 8.88
C THR A 128 17.96 -6.52 8.47
N GLN A 129 17.83 -7.71 9.08
CA GLN A 129 18.68 -8.85 8.74
C GLN A 129 18.45 -9.31 7.30
N GLY A 130 17.18 -9.50 6.91
CA GLY A 130 16.84 -9.88 5.54
C GLY A 130 17.29 -8.84 4.52
N PHE A 131 17.23 -7.55 4.86
CA PHE A 131 17.77 -6.47 4.04
C PHE A 131 19.28 -6.62 3.81
N ILE A 132 20.07 -6.76 4.89
CA ILE A 132 21.53 -6.87 4.80
C ILE A 132 21.91 -8.09 3.94
N GLU A 133 21.27 -9.23 4.16
CA GLU A 133 21.54 -10.46 3.41
C GLU A 133 21.21 -10.32 1.92
N THR A 134 20.02 -9.80 1.61
CA THR A 134 19.53 -9.66 0.23
C THR A 134 20.35 -8.66 -0.57
N PHE A 135 20.71 -7.52 0.03
CA PHE A 135 21.32 -6.40 -0.68
C PHE A 135 22.82 -6.25 -0.40
N TYR A 136 23.47 -7.23 0.26
CA TYR A 136 24.88 -7.19 0.64
C TYR A 136 25.81 -6.71 -0.48
N ASN A 137 25.64 -7.25 -1.69
CA ASN A 137 26.47 -6.88 -2.84
C ASN A 137 26.28 -5.41 -3.25
N SER A 138 25.04 -4.91 -3.28
CA SER A 138 24.75 -3.52 -3.63
C SER A 138 25.27 -2.57 -2.55
N ILE A 139 25.10 -2.92 -1.28
CA ILE A 139 25.64 -2.16 -0.14
C ILE A 139 27.16 -2.07 -0.23
N MET A 140 27.86 -3.20 -0.32
CA MET A 140 29.32 -3.26 -0.23
C MET A 140 30.04 -2.77 -1.48
N LYS A 141 29.47 -2.98 -2.68
CA LYS A 141 30.14 -2.64 -3.94
C LYS A 141 29.75 -1.28 -4.50
N HIS A 142 28.52 -0.84 -4.26
CA HIS A 142 27.97 0.36 -4.89
C HIS A 142 27.55 1.43 -3.89
N GLY A 143 27.19 1.05 -2.66
CA GLY A 143 26.74 1.99 -1.64
C GLY A 143 25.48 2.77 -2.05
N ASN A 144 24.67 2.17 -2.94
CA ASN A 144 23.59 2.86 -3.65
C ASN A 144 22.18 2.48 -3.17
N VAL A 145 22.07 1.77 -2.05
CA VAL A 145 20.81 1.29 -1.49
C VAL A 145 20.73 1.57 0.01
N PHE A 146 19.61 2.12 0.44
CA PHE A 146 19.35 2.58 1.80
C PHE A 146 18.02 2.00 2.30
N TRP A 147 17.99 1.56 3.56
CA TRP A 147 16.80 0.93 4.15
C TRP A 147 16.17 1.81 5.23
N TYR A 148 14.85 1.91 5.20
CA TYR A 148 14.05 2.68 6.16
C TYR A 148 12.92 1.81 6.71
N GLY A 149 12.79 1.78 8.03
CA GLY A 149 11.75 1.03 8.73
C GLY A 149 10.38 1.70 8.72
N SER A 150 10.32 2.98 8.38
CA SER A 150 9.07 3.76 8.27
C SER A 150 9.19 4.88 7.23
N ILE A 151 8.05 5.35 6.73
CA ILE A 151 7.99 6.52 5.84
C ILE A 151 8.55 7.76 6.54
N GLU A 152 8.24 7.98 7.81
CA GLU A 152 8.79 9.07 8.61
C GLU A 152 10.34 9.06 8.64
N SER A 153 10.96 7.87 8.78
CA SER A 153 12.42 7.77 8.75
C SER A 153 13.01 8.04 7.36
N ALA A 154 12.30 7.70 6.29
CA ALA A 154 12.70 8.02 4.92
C ALA A 154 12.57 9.53 4.64
N CYS A 155 11.47 10.16 5.07
CA CYS A 155 11.27 11.60 4.93
C CYS A 155 12.37 12.38 5.65
N LYS A 156 12.72 12.00 6.88
CA LYS A 156 13.79 12.64 7.65
C LYS A 156 15.14 12.62 6.93
N GLU A 157 15.50 11.50 6.32
CA GLU A 157 16.78 11.39 5.60
C GLU A 157 16.79 12.20 4.31
N LEU A 158 15.63 12.39 3.69
CA LEU A 158 15.45 13.17 2.47
C LEU A 158 15.19 14.66 2.74
N ASP A 159 15.25 15.12 3.99
CA ASP A 159 14.89 16.48 4.42
C ASP A 159 13.46 16.88 3.99
N LEU A 160 12.54 15.91 4.07
CA LEU A 160 11.12 16.08 3.79
C LEU A 160 10.32 16.15 5.10
N GLU A 161 9.29 16.99 5.10
CA GLU A 161 8.31 17.01 6.19
C GLU A 161 7.41 15.77 6.11
N TYR A 162 7.39 14.99 7.18
CA TYR A 162 6.46 13.86 7.28
C TYR A 162 5.04 14.36 7.53
N GLN A 163 4.10 13.87 6.72
CA GLN A 163 2.67 14.15 6.86
C GLN A 163 1.89 12.83 6.90
N TYR A 164 1.00 12.69 7.88
CA TYR A 164 0.11 11.53 7.94
C TYR A 164 -1.05 11.74 6.96
N GLY A 165 -1.17 10.87 5.96
CA GLY A 165 -2.21 10.96 4.95
C GLY A 165 -1.90 10.08 3.74
N THR A 166 -2.64 10.28 2.66
CA THR A 166 -2.43 9.57 1.38
C THR A 166 -2.62 10.50 0.20
N ASP A 167 -1.88 10.27 -0.88
CA ASP A 167 -2.10 10.85 -2.20
C ASP A 167 -2.17 9.72 -3.24
N TYR A 168 -3.35 9.55 -3.86
CA TYR A 168 -3.57 8.53 -4.88
C TYR A 168 -3.40 9.06 -6.32
N SER A 169 -2.81 10.24 -6.52
CA SER A 169 -2.61 10.85 -7.84
C SER A 169 -1.94 9.91 -8.86
N LEU A 170 -0.96 9.11 -8.43
CA LEU A 170 -0.27 8.10 -9.25
C LEU A 170 -1.16 6.91 -9.68
N PHE A 171 -2.35 6.77 -9.08
CA PHE A 171 -3.30 5.69 -9.31
C PHE A 171 -4.63 6.18 -9.89
N LYS A 172 -4.68 7.41 -10.39
CA LYS A 172 -5.89 8.02 -10.97
C LYS A 172 -6.59 7.09 -11.97
N GLY A 173 -7.90 6.93 -11.80
CA GLY A 173 -8.77 6.10 -12.64
C GLY A 173 -8.63 4.59 -12.39
N THR A 174 -7.78 4.16 -11.47
CA THR A 174 -7.63 2.73 -11.14
C THR A 174 -8.91 2.23 -10.48
N LYS A 175 -9.46 1.12 -11.01
CA LYS A 175 -10.54 0.39 -10.35
C LYS A 175 -9.96 -0.42 -9.18
N CYS A 176 -10.38 -0.15 -7.95
CA CYS A 176 -9.78 -0.76 -6.75
C CYS A 176 -10.70 -0.71 -5.52
N ILE A 177 -10.22 -1.27 -4.40
CA ILE A 177 -10.73 -0.99 -3.05
C ILE A 177 -9.65 -0.18 -2.31
N PRO A 178 -9.79 1.15 -2.17
CA PRO A 178 -8.85 1.93 -1.39
C PRO A 178 -8.98 1.64 0.11
N ARG A 179 -7.91 1.95 0.84
CA ARG A 179 -7.82 1.72 2.28
C ARG A 179 -8.04 3.03 3.05
N LEU A 180 -8.87 2.96 4.09
CA LEU A 180 -9.09 4.05 5.04
C LEU A 180 -8.63 3.59 6.43
N THR A 181 -7.69 4.31 7.04
CA THR A 181 -7.18 3.98 8.38
C THR A 181 -7.83 4.87 9.43
N LEU A 182 -8.60 4.26 10.33
CA LEU A 182 -9.17 4.94 11.49
C LEU A 182 -8.30 4.76 12.73
N SER A 183 -7.55 3.67 12.81
CA SER A 183 -6.59 3.47 13.89
C SER A 183 -5.43 2.58 13.50
N ASN A 184 -4.30 2.79 14.17
CA ASN A 184 -3.13 1.94 14.11
C ASN A 184 -3.00 1.10 15.38
N GLY A 185 -2.37 -0.06 15.25
CA GLY A 185 -2.14 -1.00 16.35
C GLY A 185 -3.35 -1.88 16.68
N CYS A 186 -3.24 -2.71 17.71
CA CYS A 186 -4.27 -3.66 18.12
C CYS A 186 -4.07 -4.14 19.56
N THR A 187 -5.11 -4.14 20.40
CA THR A 187 -5.02 -4.71 21.76
C THR A 187 -5.26 -6.22 21.83
N ASN A 188 -5.31 -6.89 20.68
CA ASN A 188 -5.40 -8.35 20.66
C ASN A 188 -3.99 -8.92 20.80
N HIS A 189 -3.71 -9.60 21.92
CA HIS A 189 -2.44 -10.26 22.19
C HIS A 189 -2.29 -11.60 21.42
N CYS A 190 -2.48 -11.57 20.10
CA CYS A 190 -2.32 -12.73 19.24
C CYS A 190 -0.85 -13.19 19.26
N ARG A 191 -0.58 -14.44 19.66
CA ARG A 191 0.79 -14.98 19.85
C ARG A 191 1.69 -14.90 18.61
N PHE A 192 1.11 -14.83 17.43
CA PHE A 192 1.80 -14.79 16.15
C PHE A 192 1.93 -13.36 15.57
N CYS A 193 1.31 -12.37 16.22
CA CYS A 193 1.19 -11.02 15.70
C CYS A 193 2.30 -10.12 16.25
N THR A 194 2.88 -9.28 15.39
CA THR A 194 3.94 -8.32 15.74
C THR A 194 3.44 -6.89 15.83
N ILE A 195 2.11 -6.69 15.78
CA ILE A 195 1.49 -5.38 15.83
C ILE A 195 1.63 -4.78 17.24
N PRO A 196 1.91 -3.47 17.37
CA PRO A 196 1.94 -2.80 18.67
C PRO A 196 0.65 -2.99 19.46
N ASP A 197 0.81 -3.28 20.75
CA ASP A 197 -0.26 -3.55 21.70
C ASP A 197 -0.88 -2.27 22.29
N GLU A 198 -1.10 -1.30 21.40
CA GLU A 198 -1.67 0.01 21.70
C GLU A 198 -2.57 0.41 20.54
N ILE A 199 -3.66 1.11 20.81
CA ILE A 199 -4.52 1.69 19.78
C ILE A 199 -4.20 3.16 19.67
N ILE A 200 -3.71 3.57 18.52
CA ILE A 200 -3.48 4.97 18.17
C ILE A 200 -4.61 5.39 17.24
N GLU A 201 -5.51 6.22 17.74
CA GLU A 201 -6.64 6.74 16.99
C GLU A 201 -6.19 7.79 15.97
N THR A 202 -6.63 7.68 14.73
CA THR A 202 -6.36 8.67 13.68
C THR A 202 -7.19 9.93 13.89
N ASP A 203 -6.55 11.10 13.79
CA ASP A 203 -7.22 12.40 13.87
C ASP A 203 -8.30 12.55 12.78
N PRO A 204 -9.48 13.12 13.10
CA PRO A 204 -10.56 13.32 12.12
C PRO A 204 -10.15 14.11 10.86
N LEU A 205 -9.23 15.08 10.98
CA LEU A 205 -8.73 15.83 9.82
C LEU A 205 -7.94 14.91 8.88
N ASN A 206 -7.14 14.00 9.44
CA ASN A 206 -6.38 13.02 8.67
C ASN A 206 -7.28 11.95 8.03
N ILE A 207 -8.42 11.62 8.65
CA ILE A 207 -9.46 10.78 8.03
C ILE A 207 -10.06 11.51 6.83
N GLY A 208 -10.44 12.78 7.00
CA GLY A 208 -10.97 13.62 5.92
C GLY A 208 -9.98 13.79 4.76
N GLN A 209 -8.69 13.93 5.07
CA GLN A 209 -7.61 13.98 4.09
C GLN A 209 -7.56 12.70 3.25
N GLN A 210 -7.51 11.52 3.90
CA GLN A 210 -7.50 10.23 3.21
C GLN A 210 -8.74 10.04 2.33
N VAL A 211 -9.91 10.48 2.79
CA VAL A 211 -11.15 10.41 2.01
C VAL A 211 -11.07 11.29 0.76
N SER A 212 -10.53 12.50 0.91
CA SER A 212 -10.42 13.46 -0.19
C SER A 212 -9.44 12.99 -1.28
N SER A 213 -8.37 12.29 -0.89
CA SER A 213 -7.40 11.75 -1.84
C SER A 213 -7.95 10.63 -2.74
N MET A 214 -9.07 10.01 -2.36
CA MET A 214 -9.71 8.93 -3.13
C MET A 214 -10.57 9.44 -4.29
N ILE A 215 -10.78 10.76 -4.44
CA ILE A 215 -11.75 11.33 -5.40
C ILE A 215 -11.50 10.91 -6.86
N ASP A 216 -10.24 10.68 -7.20
CA ASP A 216 -9.79 10.32 -8.54
C ASP A 216 -9.73 8.80 -8.79
N LEU A 217 -10.11 7.97 -7.81
CA LEU A 217 -10.15 6.51 -7.92
C LEU A 217 -11.50 6.00 -8.42
N ASP A 218 -11.50 4.82 -9.04
CA ASP A 218 -12.71 4.09 -9.38
C ASP A 218 -12.96 3.01 -8.31
N PHE A 219 -13.93 3.23 -7.42
CA PHE A 219 -14.23 2.26 -6.37
C PHE A 219 -15.70 2.22 -6.00
N GLU A 220 -16.16 1.08 -5.50
CA GLU A 220 -17.49 0.90 -4.90
C GLU A 220 -17.40 0.56 -3.41
N LEU A 221 -16.25 0.09 -2.94
CA LEU A 221 -16.01 -0.28 -1.56
C LEU A 221 -14.76 0.39 -1.04
N VAL A 222 -14.70 0.62 0.26
CA VAL A 222 -13.50 1.08 0.98
C VAL A 222 -13.20 0.06 2.06
N TYR A 223 -11.94 -0.37 2.17
CA TYR A 223 -11.52 -1.27 3.25
C TYR A 223 -11.05 -0.46 4.46
N ILE A 224 -11.64 -0.68 5.63
CA ILE A 224 -11.13 -0.11 6.88
C ILE A 224 -9.88 -0.88 7.29
N ASN A 225 -8.74 -0.20 7.22
CA ASN A 225 -7.41 -0.78 7.37
C ASN A 225 -6.99 -1.06 8.83
N ASP A 226 -7.89 -0.81 9.78
CA ASP A 226 -7.70 -1.12 11.18
C ASP A 226 -7.43 -2.63 11.35
N LYS A 227 -6.46 -2.96 12.20
CA LYS A 227 -6.14 -4.37 12.49
C LYS A 227 -7.31 -5.11 13.14
N THR A 228 -8.10 -4.39 13.92
CA THR A 228 -9.39 -4.86 14.44
C THR A 228 -10.36 -3.68 14.51
N PHE A 229 -11.25 -3.60 13.51
CA PHE A 229 -12.28 -2.58 13.48
C PHE A 229 -13.14 -2.61 14.74
N GLY A 230 -13.36 -1.43 15.35
CA GLY A 230 -14.20 -1.23 16.52
C GLY A 230 -13.47 -1.11 17.86
N GLN A 231 -12.13 -1.14 17.86
CA GLN A 231 -11.34 -0.91 19.08
C GLN A 231 -11.16 0.59 19.38
N CYS A 232 -11.07 1.44 18.37
CA CYS A 232 -11.11 2.91 18.48
C CYS A 232 -12.56 3.43 18.56
N HIS A 233 -12.77 4.71 18.89
CA HIS A 233 -14.12 5.30 18.97
C HIS A 233 -14.52 6.08 17.72
N ASN A 234 -13.54 6.50 16.92
CA ASN A 234 -13.75 7.29 15.70
C ASN A 234 -14.47 6.52 14.56
N TYR A 235 -14.76 5.21 14.70
CA TYR A 235 -15.71 4.53 13.81
C TYR A 235 -17.10 5.18 13.79
N LYS A 236 -17.44 5.96 14.82
CA LYS A 236 -18.69 6.73 14.88
C LYS A 236 -18.80 7.76 13.76
N TYR A 237 -17.67 8.22 13.21
CA TYR A 237 -17.65 9.17 12.09
C TYR A 237 -17.91 8.49 10.74
N LEU A 238 -17.93 7.15 10.66
CA LEU A 238 -18.11 6.45 9.39
C LEU A 238 -19.43 6.78 8.69
N ARG A 239 -20.48 7.17 9.42
CA ARG A 239 -21.71 7.65 8.78
C ARG A 239 -21.48 8.93 7.99
N ASP A 240 -20.81 9.91 8.57
CA ASP A 240 -20.53 11.18 7.91
C ASP A 240 -19.50 10.99 6.78
N THR A 241 -18.52 10.11 7.00
CA THR A 241 -17.57 9.68 5.97
C THR A 241 -18.28 9.00 4.79
N TYR A 242 -19.27 8.14 5.07
CA TYR A 242 -20.07 7.48 4.04
C TYR A 242 -20.79 8.51 3.16
N GLU A 243 -21.49 9.47 3.77
CA GLU A 243 -22.20 10.51 3.03
C GLU A 243 -21.24 11.40 2.21
N THR A 244 -20.07 11.72 2.77
CA THR A 244 -19.02 12.48 2.08
C THR A 244 -18.56 11.75 0.83
N ILE A 245 -18.21 10.47 0.95
CA ILE A 245 -17.78 9.64 -0.18
C ILE A 245 -18.91 9.49 -1.19
N LYS A 246 -20.13 9.22 -0.74
CA LYS A 246 -21.30 9.07 -1.61
C LYS A 246 -21.58 10.35 -2.41
N GLY A 247 -21.27 11.52 -1.83
CA GLY A 247 -21.40 12.83 -2.46
C GLY A 247 -20.54 13.01 -3.70
N PHE A 248 -19.28 12.55 -3.68
CA PHE A 248 -18.40 12.61 -4.87
C PHE A 248 -18.35 11.30 -5.67
N ASN A 249 -18.78 10.18 -5.10
CA ASN A 249 -18.76 8.86 -5.70
C ASN A 249 -20.13 8.14 -5.50
N PRO A 250 -21.13 8.38 -6.38
CA PRO A 250 -22.47 7.82 -6.23
C PRO A 250 -22.56 6.29 -6.28
N LYS A 251 -21.57 5.59 -6.86
CA LYS A 251 -21.52 4.11 -6.87
C LYS A 251 -20.99 3.51 -5.57
N PHE A 252 -20.46 4.32 -4.65
CA PHE A 252 -19.96 3.84 -3.36
C PHE A 252 -21.06 3.10 -2.57
N ARG A 253 -20.82 1.84 -2.24
CA ARG A 253 -21.73 0.92 -1.55
C ARG A 253 -21.52 0.91 -0.05
N GLY A 254 -20.30 1.16 0.42
CA GLY A 254 -19.96 1.21 1.83
C GLY A 254 -18.58 0.66 2.16
N PHE A 255 -18.37 0.38 3.44
CA PHE A 255 -17.10 -0.07 3.98
C PHE A 255 -17.07 -1.58 4.19
N THR A 256 -15.90 -2.17 3.97
CA THR A 256 -15.58 -3.54 4.38
C THR A 256 -14.59 -3.50 5.54
N VAL A 257 -14.67 -4.47 6.45
CA VAL A 257 -13.91 -4.44 7.71
C VAL A 257 -13.33 -5.80 8.04
N GLN A 258 -12.18 -5.79 8.70
CA GLN A 258 -11.66 -6.96 9.42
C GLN A 258 -11.85 -6.74 10.93
N THR A 259 -12.47 -7.69 11.62
CA THR A 259 -12.64 -7.64 13.07
C THR A 259 -12.73 -9.04 13.69
N THR A 260 -12.76 -9.12 15.02
CA THR A 260 -12.82 -10.40 15.75
C THR A 260 -14.25 -10.72 16.19
N CYS A 261 -14.56 -12.01 16.38
CA CYS A 261 -15.86 -12.43 16.95
C CYS A 261 -16.13 -11.80 18.32
N ALA A 262 -15.08 -11.58 19.12
CA ALA A 262 -15.20 -10.90 20.40
C ALA A 262 -15.66 -9.45 20.25
N GLN A 263 -15.15 -8.74 19.23
CA GLN A 263 -15.55 -7.37 18.93
C GLN A 263 -16.97 -7.31 18.33
N ILE A 264 -17.35 -8.27 17.48
CA ILE A 264 -18.75 -8.40 17.02
C ILE A 264 -19.72 -8.59 18.20
N LYS A 265 -19.37 -9.45 19.17
CA LYS A 265 -20.17 -9.63 20.39
C LYS A 265 -20.32 -8.32 21.16
N LYS A 266 -19.26 -7.52 21.28
CA LYS A 266 -19.34 -6.20 21.90
C LYS A 266 -20.28 -5.26 21.14
N PHE A 267 -20.24 -5.24 19.81
CA PHE A 267 -21.19 -4.45 19.03
C PHE A 267 -22.64 -4.86 19.28
N TRP A 268 -22.93 -6.16 19.30
CA TRP A 268 -24.28 -6.67 19.57
C TRP A 268 -24.78 -6.30 20.97
N LEU A 269 -23.94 -6.47 22.00
CA LEU A 269 -24.31 -6.13 23.39
C LEU A 269 -24.55 -4.63 23.57
N ASN A 270 -23.88 -3.78 22.78
CA ASN A 270 -24.06 -2.33 22.80
C ASN A 270 -25.06 -1.82 21.75
N LEU A 271 -25.81 -2.72 21.10
CA LEU A 271 -26.81 -2.38 20.07
C LEU A 271 -26.26 -1.52 18.92
N ILE A 272 -24.99 -1.71 18.57
CA ILE A 272 -24.35 -0.96 17.48
C ILE A 272 -24.77 -1.55 16.14
N ASN A 273 -25.47 -0.75 15.34
CA ASN A 273 -25.93 -1.12 14.01
C ASN A 273 -24.82 -0.90 12.97
N LEU A 274 -24.13 -1.97 12.58
CA LEU A 274 -23.06 -1.92 11.58
C LEU A 274 -23.54 -1.40 10.22
N LYS A 275 -24.76 -1.74 9.79
CA LYS A 275 -25.34 -1.20 8.54
C LYS A 275 -25.54 0.32 8.63
N GLY A 276 -25.89 0.83 9.81
CA GLY A 276 -26.01 2.26 10.06
C GLY A 276 -24.69 3.02 10.01
N LEU A 277 -23.56 2.33 10.10
CA LEU A 277 -22.21 2.86 9.89
C LEU A 277 -21.74 2.71 8.43
N GLY A 278 -22.60 2.24 7.53
CA GLY A 278 -22.25 1.97 6.14
C GLY A 278 -21.39 0.72 5.94
N ILE A 279 -21.32 -0.20 6.91
CA ILE A 279 -20.59 -1.48 6.75
C ILE A 279 -21.41 -2.43 5.88
N VAL A 280 -20.78 -2.95 4.82
CA VAL A 280 -21.33 -3.97 3.92
C VAL A 280 -20.97 -5.36 4.47
N GLN A 281 -21.94 -6.28 4.46
CA GLN A 281 -21.81 -7.67 4.91
C GLN A 281 -21.94 -8.61 3.72
#